data_AF-A0A060BNC7-F1
#
_entry.id   AF-A0A060BNC7-F1
#
_cell.length_a   1.000
_cell.length_b   1.000
_cell.length_c   1.000
_cell.angle_alpha   90.00
_cell.angle_beta   90.00
_cell.angle_gamma   90.00
#
_symmetry.space_group_name_H-M   'P 1'
#
loop_
_entity.id
_entity.type
_entity.pdbx_description
1 polymer ?
#
loop_
_entity_poly.entity_id
_entity_poly.type
_entity_poly.pdbx_seq_one_letter_code
_entity_poly.pdbx_strand_id
1 'polypeptide(L)' 'MAAPDELAADAAALAPAISVVIPLFNEEESIPHLYRALTDAMEAYGRPYEVIVVDDGSRDRSFAL' A
#
# COMPACT_ATOMS: atom_id res chain seq x y z
N MET A 1 27.93 14.65 4.80
CA MET A 1 27.15 14.87 3.56
C MET A 1 27.24 13.56 2.79
N ALA A 2 26.26 12.67 2.96
CA ALA A 2 26.29 11.36 2.31
C ALA A 2 26.34 11.53 0.79
N ALA A 3 27.13 10.71 0.09
CA ALA A 3 27.25 10.82 -1.35
C ALA A 3 25.90 10.45 -2.02
N PRO A 4 25.51 11.09 -3.13
CA PRO A 4 24.24 10.82 -3.80
C PRO A 4 24.04 9.35 -4.20
N ASP A 5 25.13 8.62 -4.45
CA ASP A 5 25.08 7.18 -4.79
C ASP A 5 24.70 6.28 -3.60
N GLU A 6 25.07 6.64 -2.37
CA GLU A 6 24.66 5.89 -1.16
C GLU A 6 23.15 6.05 -0.89
N LEU A 7 22.61 7.25 -1.13
CA LEU A 7 21.18 7.54 -0.95
C LEU A 7 20.31 6.78 -1.97
N ALA A 8 20.79 6.63 -3.21
CA ALA A 8 20.08 5.91 -4.26
C ALA A 8 20.11 4.38 -4.05
N ALA A 9 21.21 3.84 -3.54
CA ALA A 9 21.34 2.42 -3.23
C ALA A 9 20.39 1.98 -2.10
N ASP A 10 20.27 2.79 -1.04
CA ASP A 10 19.33 2.55 0.05
C ASP A 10 17.87 2.64 -0.42
N ALA A 11 17.55 3.61 -1.28
CA ALA A 11 16.21 3.74 -1.86
C ALA A 11 15.85 2.53 -2.75
N ALA A 12 16.81 1.99 -3.51
CA ALA A 12 16.60 0.80 -4.33
C ALA A 12 16.42 -0.48 -3.49
N ALA A 13 17.07 -0.57 -2.34
CA ALA A 13 16.88 -1.67 -1.39
C ALA A 13 15.51 -1.62 -0.67
N LEU A 14 14.96 -0.40 -0.52
CA LEU A 14 13.63 -0.14 0.05
C LEU A 14 12.52 -0.05 -1.03
N ALA A 15 12.87 -0.13 -2.31
CA ALA A 15 11.91 -0.02 -3.38
C ALA A 15 10.89 -1.17 -3.29
N PRO A 16 9.57 -0.89 -3.42
CA PRO A 16 8.57 -1.92 -3.35
C PRO A 16 8.79 -2.93 -4.47
N ALA A 17 8.85 -4.20 -4.11
CA ALA A 17 8.89 -5.30 -5.07
C ALA A 17 7.52 -5.49 -5.75
N ILE A 18 6.45 -5.06 -5.08
CA ILE A 18 5.07 -5.10 -5.58
C ILE A 18 4.36 -3.80 -5.16
N SER A 19 3.65 -3.20 -6.11
CA SER A 19 2.69 -2.13 -5.87
C SER A 19 1.28 -2.67 -6.07
N VAL A 20 0.47 -2.65 -5.01
CA VAL A 20 -0.93 -3.10 -5.04
C VAL A 20 -1.81 -1.86 -5.16
N VAL A 21 -2.47 -1.68 -6.31
CA VAL A 21 -3.36 -0.54 -6.56
C VAL A 21 -4.81 -0.99 -6.45
N ILE A 22 -5.58 -0.35 -5.58
CA ILE A 22 -6.97 -0.74 -5.24
C ILE A 22 -7.90 0.45 -5.47
N PRO A 23 -8.77 0.41 -6.49
CA PRO A 23 -9.88 1.34 -6.59
C PRO A 23 -10.97 0.96 -5.58
N LEU A 24 -11.45 1.93 -4.81
CA LEU A 24 -12.57 1.78 -3.87
C LEU A 24 -13.74 2.68 -4.28
N PHE A 25 -14.94 2.14 -4.19
CA PHE A 25 -16.18 2.89 -4.36
C PHE A 25 -17.26 2.34 -3.43
N ASN A 26 -17.57 3.07 -2.35
CA ASN A 26 -18.57 2.72 -1.34
C ASN A 26 -18.38 1.34 -0.66
N GLU A 27 -17.20 1.09 -0.08
CA GLU A 27 -16.79 -0.19 0.51
C GLU A 27 -16.53 -0.08 2.03
N GLU A 28 -17.18 0.86 2.75
CA GLU A 28 -16.97 1.13 4.20
C GLU A 28 -16.90 -0.14 5.07
N GLU A 29 -17.77 -1.13 4.82
CA GLU A 29 -17.80 -2.38 5.59
C GLU A 29 -16.72 -3.40 5.17
N SER A 30 -16.29 -3.38 3.91
CA SER A 30 -15.35 -4.36 3.33
C SER A 30 -13.88 -3.99 3.58
N ILE A 31 -13.58 -2.70 3.72
CA ILE A 31 -12.21 -2.19 3.86
C ILE A 31 -11.42 -2.84 5.00
N PRO A 32 -11.96 -3.01 6.22
CA PRO A 32 -11.21 -3.65 7.31
C PRO A 32 -10.81 -5.09 6.99
N HIS A 33 -11.68 -5.83 6.31
CA HIS A 33 -11.44 -7.21 5.91
C HIS A 33 -10.39 -7.30 4.80
N LEU A 34 -10.50 -6.43 3.79
CA LEU A 34 -9.53 -6.31 2.71
C LEU A 34 -8.14 -5.95 3.25
N TYR A 35 -8.06 -4.94 4.11
CA TYR A 35 -6.80 -4.49 4.71
C TYR A 35 -6.12 -5.61 5.48
N ARG A 36 -6.87 -6.32 6.33
CA ARG A 36 -6.31 -7.45 7.09
C ARG A 36 -5.80 -8.55 6.18
N ALA A 37 -6.63 -9.03 5.24
CA ALA A 37 -6.26 -10.12 4.35
C ALA A 37 -5.05 -9.77 3.46
N LEU A 38 -5.00 -8.53 2.97
CA LEU A 38 -3.87 -8.04 2.19
C LEU A 38 -2.60 -7.94 3.04
N THR A 39 -2.69 -7.40 4.25
CA THR A 39 -1.56 -7.29 5.16
C THR A 39 -1.00 -8.68 5.48
N ASP A 40 -1.85 -9.64 5.86
CA ASP A 40 -1.43 -11.02 6.15
C ASP A 40 -0.72 -11.66 4.94
N ALA A 41 -1.22 -11.46 3.73
CA ALA A 41 -0.63 -11.98 2.50
C ALA A 41 0.73 -11.33 2.18
N MET A 42 0.85 -10.00 2.36
CA MET A 42 2.07 -9.27 2.06
C MET A 42 3.16 -9.46 3.13
N GLU A 43 2.77 -9.64 4.39
CA GLU A 43 3.68 -10.08 5.44
C GLU A 43 4.26 -11.47 5.14
N ALA A 44 3.42 -12.41 4.68
CA ALA A 44 3.89 -13.72 4.25
C ALA A 44 4.81 -13.67 3.01
N TYR A 45 4.62 -12.68 2.13
CA TYR A 45 5.49 -12.44 0.97
C TYR A 45 6.90 -11.96 1.37
N GLY A 46 7.03 -11.24 2.50
CA GLY A 46 8.32 -10.96 3.15
C GLY A 46 9.26 -10.03 2.38
N ARG A 47 8.75 -9.24 1.43
CA ARG A 47 9.51 -8.23 0.66
C ARG A 47 8.83 -6.87 0.75
N PRO A 48 9.56 -5.76 0.56
CA PRO A 48 8.96 -4.42 0.55
C PRO A 48 7.81 -4.34 -0.45
N TYR A 49 6.73 -3.68 -0.05
CA TYR A 49 5.55 -3.47 -0.87
C TYR A 49 4.90 -2.15 -0.54
N GLU A 50 4.07 -1.67 -1.46
CA GLU A 50 3.18 -0.53 -1.22
C GLU A 50 1.75 -0.89 -1.58
N VAL A 51 0.81 -0.25 -0.88
CA VAL A 51 -0.62 -0.35 -1.18
C VAL A 51 -1.12 1.06 -1.47
N ILE A 52 -1.61 1.26 -2.68
CA ILE A 52 -2.15 2.53 -3.15
C ILE A 52 -3.65 2.36 -3.27
N VAL A 53 -4.38 3.02 -2.38
CA VAL A 53 -5.83 3.01 -2.36
C VAL A 53 -6.33 4.27 -3.06
N VAL A 54 -7.17 4.10 -4.07
CA VAL A 54 -7.72 5.20 -4.88
C VAL A 54 -9.22 5.25 -4.66
N ASP A 55 -9.71 6.34 -4.06
CA ASP A 55 -11.15 6.61 -4.00
C ASP A 55 -11.67 7.00 -5.39
N ASP A 56 -12.61 6.23 -5.94
CA ASP A 56 -13.27 6.48 -7.23
C ASP A 56 -14.63 7.18 -7.04
N GLY A 57 -14.68 8.15 -6.12
CA GLY A 57 -15.85 9.00 -5.88
C GLY A 57 -16.87 8.42 -4.91
N SER A 58 -16.41 7.71 -3.88
CA SER A 58 -17.25 7.22 -2.79
C SER A 58 -18.07 8.35 -2.16
N ARG A 59 -19.30 8.01 -1.74
CA ARG A 59 -20.25 8.90 -1.07
C ARG A 59 -20.53 8.49 0.37
N ASP A 60 -20.00 7.35 0.78
CA ASP A 60 -20.02 6.84 2.14
C ASP A 60 -18.73 7.23 2.89
N ARG A 61 -18.46 6.57 4.02
CA ARG A 61 -17.25 6.83 4.80
C ARG A 61 -16.13 5.82 4.52
N SER A 62 -16.02 5.32 3.28
CA SER A 62 -14.93 4.43 2.85
C SER A 62 -13.53 4.94 3.26
N PHE A 63 -13.31 6.26 3.24
CA PHE A 63 -12.03 6.86 3.60
C PHE A 63 -11.94 7.39 5.04
N ALA A 64 -12.96 7.19 5.87
CA ALA A 64 -12.88 7.54 7.30
C ALA A 64 -12.14 6.42 8.06
N LEU A 65 -10.82 6.38 7.89
CA LEU A 65 -9.89 5.57 8.68
C LEU A 65 -9.51 6.28 9.98
#